data_AF-Q3IGT2-F1
#
_entry.id   AF-Q3IGT2-F1
#
_cell.length_a   1.000
_cell.length_b   1.000
_cell.length_c   1.000
_cell.angle_alpha   90.00
_cell.angle_beta   90.00
_cell.angle_gamma   90.00
#
_symmetry.space_group_name_H-M   'P 1'
#
loop_
_entity.id
_entity.type
_entity.pdbx_description
1 polymer ?
#
loop_
_entity_poly.entity_id
_entity_poly.type
_entity_poly.pdbx_seq_one_letter_code
_entity_poly.pdbx_strand_id
1 'polypeptide(L)'
;MKFLVFLGTVRNSTPPKPARLGERVAQACMACLQSQFSTHEIELIDALDYPLEPVFKPHFAYPKSKAPEQLNTLADKIAAADGYIMISPEYNHSMSPALANLLNHFGSSLFSYKPSAIVA
;
A
#
# COMPACT_ATOMS: atom_id res chain seq x y z
N MET A 1 5.71 1.18 17.52
CA MET A 1 4.49 1.02 16.70
C MET A 1 4.88 0.58 15.31
N LYS A 2 4.00 -0.14 14.62
CA LYS A 2 4.19 -0.65 13.25
C LYS A 2 3.36 0.17 12.27
N PHE A 3 4.01 0.78 11.28
CA PHE A 3 3.35 1.55 10.23
C PHE A 3 3.58 0.93 8.86
N LEU A 4 2.52 0.91 8.05
CA LEU A 4 2.60 0.48 6.65
C LEU A 4 2.60 1.70 5.72
N VAL A 5 3.56 1.75 4.81
CA VAL A 5 3.63 2.76 3.75
C VAL A 5 3.23 2.09 2.44
N PHE A 6 2.07 2.45 1.89
CA PHE A 6 1.58 1.90 0.63
C PHE A 6 2.06 2.74 -0.55
N LEU A 7 2.81 2.14 -1.48
CA LEU A 7 3.23 2.77 -2.73
C LEU A 7 2.28 2.39 -3.87
N GLY A 8 1.48 3.36 -4.34
CA GLY A 8 0.44 3.14 -5.34
C GLY A 8 0.88 3.15 -6.81
N THR A 9 2.12 3.53 -7.11
CA THR A 9 2.59 3.58 -8.52
C THR A 9 3.08 2.23 -9.01
N VAL A 10 2.42 1.68 -10.02
CA VAL A 10 2.94 0.53 -10.79
C VAL A 10 3.60 0.94 -12.11
N ARG A 11 3.59 2.24 -12.44
CA ARG A 11 4.22 2.76 -13.65
C ARG A 11 5.74 2.74 -13.52
N ASN A 12 6.37 1.71 -14.10
CA ASN A 12 7.82 1.59 -14.21
C ASN A 12 8.31 1.94 -15.63
N SER A 13 8.01 3.17 -16.07
CA SER A 13 8.42 3.68 -17.37
C SER A 13 8.97 5.11 -17.27
N THR A 14 9.74 5.51 -18.28
CA THR A 14 10.30 6.86 -18.43
C THR A 14 9.56 7.64 -19.53
N PRO A 15 9.48 8.99 -19.46
CA PRO A 15 9.97 9.86 -18.38
C PRO A 15 9.09 9.81 -17.11
N PRO A 16 9.62 10.23 -15.94
CA PRO A 16 10.95 10.79 -15.68
C PRO A 16 12.07 9.73 -15.60
N LYS A 17 13.34 10.17 -15.50
CA LYS A 17 14.52 9.33 -15.20
C LYS A 17 15.10 9.71 -13.82
N PRO A 18 15.36 8.74 -12.91
CA PRO A 18 14.93 7.35 -13.00
C PRO A 18 13.39 7.23 -13.03
N ALA A 19 12.89 6.11 -13.56
CA ALA A 19 11.47 5.78 -13.58
C ALA A 19 10.88 5.75 -12.16
N ARG A 20 9.56 5.58 -12.04
CA ARG A 20 8.84 5.50 -10.76
C ARG A 20 9.06 6.73 -9.85
N LEU A 21 8.50 7.86 -10.23
CA LEU A 21 8.54 9.07 -9.38
C LEU A 21 7.98 8.82 -7.98
N GLY A 22 6.87 8.09 -7.86
CA GLY A 22 6.28 7.78 -6.55
C GLY A 22 7.19 6.96 -5.64
N GLU A 23 8.08 6.13 -6.19
CA GLU A 23 9.05 5.39 -5.38
C GLU A 23 10.03 6.35 -4.68
N ARG A 24 10.45 7.41 -5.37
CA ARG A 24 11.31 8.45 -4.77
C ARG A 24 10.61 9.18 -3.62
N VAL A 25 9.31 9.44 -3.77
CA VAL A 25 8.48 10.01 -2.69
C VAL A 25 8.40 9.03 -1.52
N ALA A 26 8.16 7.75 -1.78
CA ALA A 26 8.16 6.72 -0.75
C ALA A 26 9.49 6.65 0.01
N GLN A 27 10.64 6.65 -0.69
CA GLN A 27 11.95 6.65 -0.04
C GLN A 27 12.17 7.88 0.83
N ALA A 28 11.72 9.07 0.39
CA ALA A 28 11.79 10.28 1.21
C ALA A 28 10.92 10.18 2.47
N CYS A 29 9.70 9.64 2.36
CA CYS A 29 8.82 9.39 3.50
C CYS A 29 9.43 8.36 4.47
N MET A 30 9.97 7.25 3.95
CA MET A 30 10.64 6.21 4.75
C MET A 30 11.81 6.80 5.54
N ALA A 31 12.70 7.55 4.88
CA ALA A 31 13.84 8.19 5.53
C ALA A 31 13.43 9.19 6.61
N CYS A 32 12.38 9.98 6.34
CA CYS A 32 11.81 10.91 7.32
C CYS A 32 11.27 10.16 8.56
N LEU A 33 10.45 9.14 8.36
CA LEU A 33 9.85 8.36 9.45
C LEU A 33 10.91 7.63 10.27
N GLN A 34 11.88 6.98 9.61
CA GLN A 34 12.95 6.25 10.28
C GLN A 34 13.88 7.18 11.07
N SER A 35 14.16 8.39 10.58
CA SER A 35 15.01 9.35 11.30
C SER A 35 14.31 9.98 12.51
N GLN A 36 13.02 10.26 12.42
CA GLN A 36 12.25 10.86 13.53
C GLN A 36 11.78 9.83 14.56
N PHE A 37 11.54 8.58 14.15
CA PHE A 37 10.88 7.56 14.95
C PHE A 37 11.66 6.24 14.91
N SER A 38 12.92 6.25 15.36
CA SER A 38 13.85 5.10 15.27
C SER A 38 13.39 3.82 15.97
N THR A 39 12.45 3.91 16.92
CA THR A 39 11.86 2.77 17.63
C THR A 39 10.66 2.15 16.91
N HIS A 40 10.24 2.72 15.78
CA HIS A 40 9.07 2.30 15.03
C HIS A 40 9.45 1.39 13.87
N GLU A 41 8.64 0.38 13.63
CA GLU A 41 8.76 -0.48 12.46
C GLU A 41 8.01 0.17 11.30
N ILE A 42 8.72 0.52 10.23
CA ILE A 42 8.12 1.09 9.03
C ILE A 42 8.33 0.11 7.88
N GLU A 43 7.23 -0.37 7.30
CA GLU A 43 7.25 -1.38 6.23
C GLU A 43 6.63 -0.80 4.95
N LEU A 44 7.34 -0.94 3.83
CA LEU A 44 6.85 -0.53 2.51
C LEU A 44 6.02 -1.67 1.89
N ILE A 45 4.81 -1.35 1.45
CA ILE A 45 3.93 -2.23 0.67
C ILE A 45 3.84 -1.65 -0.74
N ASP A 46 4.51 -2.27 -1.71
CA ASP A 46 4.48 -1.83 -3.10
C ASP A 46 3.33 -2.50 -3.85
N ALA A 47 2.44 -1.71 -4.46
CA ALA A 47 1.34 -2.25 -5.27
C ALA A 47 1.84 -3.09 -6.45
N LEU A 48 3.11 -2.93 -6.87
CA LEU A 48 3.72 -3.74 -7.92
C LEU A 48 3.91 -5.21 -7.51
N ASP A 49 4.00 -5.49 -6.20
CA ASP A 49 4.13 -6.86 -5.67
C ASP A 49 2.80 -7.63 -5.67
N TYR A 50 1.69 -6.96 -6.00
CA TYR A 50 0.33 -7.49 -6.01
C TYR A 50 -0.27 -7.34 -7.41
N PRO A 51 0.01 -8.27 -8.34
CA PRO A 51 -0.43 -8.16 -9.72
C PRO A 51 -1.96 -8.13 -9.83
N LEU A 52 -2.45 -7.30 -10.76
CA LEU A 52 -3.88 -7.16 -11.04
C LEU A 52 -4.39 -8.41 -11.78
N GLU A 53 -5.31 -9.12 -11.15
CA GLU A 53 -6.04 -10.21 -11.81
C GLU A 53 -7.04 -9.65 -12.85
N PRO A 54 -7.27 -10.35 -13.98
CA PRO A 54 -8.25 -9.94 -14.99
C PRO A 54 -9.67 -9.79 -14.43
N VAL A 55 -10.03 -10.65 -13.47
CA VAL A 55 -11.30 -10.60 -12.74
C VAL A 55 -11.00 -10.33 -11.28
N PHE A 56 -11.45 -9.17 -10.82
CA PHE A 56 -11.27 -8.77 -9.43
C PHE A 56 -12.04 -9.70 -8.48
N LYS A 57 -11.35 -10.24 -7.48
CA LYS A 57 -11.95 -10.98 -6.38
C LYS A 57 -11.35 -10.52 -5.05
N PRO A 58 -12.13 -9.87 -4.17
CA PRO A 58 -11.61 -9.35 -2.91
C PRO A 58 -11.23 -10.49 -1.96
N HIS A 59 -10.30 -10.23 -1.04
CA HIS A 59 -9.79 -11.22 -0.07
C HIS A 59 -10.93 -11.86 0.75
N PHE A 60 -11.89 -11.05 1.19
CA PHE A 60 -13.04 -11.52 1.99
C PHE A 60 -14.08 -12.34 1.21
N ALA A 61 -13.98 -12.43 -0.13
CA ALA A 61 -14.85 -13.28 -0.95
C ALA A 61 -14.26 -14.69 -1.19
N TYR A 62 -13.06 -14.99 -0.69
CA TYR A 62 -12.52 -16.34 -0.73
C TYR A 62 -13.06 -17.17 0.43
N PRO A 63 -13.30 -18.48 0.23
CA PRO A 63 -13.48 -19.41 1.33
C PRO A 63 -12.26 -19.37 2.28
N LYS A 64 -12.48 -19.70 3.55
CA LYS A 64 -11.42 -19.76 4.56
C LYS A 64 -10.24 -20.59 4.05
N SER A 65 -9.04 -20.04 4.18
CA SER A 65 -7.77 -20.68 3.75
C SER A 65 -7.65 -20.92 2.23
N LYS A 66 -8.45 -20.24 1.40
CA LYS A 66 -8.36 -20.32 -0.07
C LYS A 66 -7.94 -19.01 -0.74
N ALA A 67 -7.81 -17.92 0.01
CA ALA A 67 -7.25 -16.68 -0.53
C ALA A 67 -5.75 -16.85 -0.86
N PRO A 68 -5.25 -16.15 -1.90
CA PRO A 68 -3.82 -16.09 -2.21
C PRO A 68 -2.97 -15.74 -0.98
N GLU A 69 -1.81 -16.40 -0.84
CA GLU A 69 -0.93 -16.25 0.32
C GLU A 69 -0.46 -14.80 0.54
N GLN A 70 -0.16 -14.09 -0.55
CA GLN A 70 0.23 -12.67 -0.50
C GLN A 70 -0.88 -11.80 0.09
N LEU A 71 -2.15 -12.08 -0.25
CA LEU A 71 -3.29 -11.34 0.30
C LEU A 71 -3.55 -11.70 1.77
N ASN A 72 -3.37 -12.96 2.17
CA ASN A 72 -3.44 -13.34 3.59
C ASN A 72 -2.36 -12.62 4.40
N THR A 73 -1.12 -12.68 3.93
CA THR A 73 0.02 -12.01 4.56
C THR A 73 -0.21 -10.51 4.68
N LEU A 74 -0.74 -9.86 3.64
CA LEU A 74 -1.04 -8.42 3.71
C LEU A 74 -2.22 -8.12 4.64
N ALA A 75 -3.26 -8.95 4.67
CA ALA A 75 -4.37 -8.79 5.63
C ALA A 75 -3.86 -8.83 7.07
N ASP A 76 -2.97 -9.77 7.40
CA ASP A 76 -2.36 -9.90 8.72
C ASP A 76 -1.49 -8.68 9.07
N LYS A 77 -0.70 -8.19 8.10
CA LYS A 77 0.08 -6.94 8.26
C LYS A 77 -0.82 -5.73 8.51
N ILE A 78 -1.89 -5.58 7.73
CA ILE A 78 -2.86 -4.48 7.91
C ILE A 78 -3.50 -4.57 9.29
N ALA A 79 -3.92 -5.77 9.70
CA ALA A 79 -4.53 -6.00 11.01
C ALA A 79 -3.59 -5.60 12.17
N ALA A 80 -2.31 -5.98 12.08
CA ALA A 80 -1.29 -5.71 13.08
C ALA A 80 -0.70 -4.29 13.05
N ALA A 81 -0.95 -3.52 11.99
CA ALA A 81 -0.44 -2.16 11.87
C ALA A 81 -1.16 -1.20 12.83
N ASP A 82 -0.40 -0.27 13.40
CA ASP A 82 -0.87 0.83 14.24
C ASP A 82 -1.29 2.05 13.40
N GLY A 83 -0.95 2.09 12.11
CA GLY A 83 -1.35 3.15 11.19
C GLY A 83 -0.78 2.96 9.79
N TYR A 84 -1.15 3.86 8.88
CA TYR A 84 -0.77 3.73 7.48
C TYR A 84 -0.56 5.06 6.77
N ILE A 85 0.32 5.05 5.78
CA ILE A 85 0.61 6.16 4.89
C ILE A 85 0.30 5.70 3.47
N MET A 86 -0.61 6.39 2.79
CA MET A 86 -1.02 6.09 1.42
C MET A 86 -0.30 7.04 0.47
N ILE A 87 0.66 6.52 -0.31
CA ILE A 87 1.40 7.29 -1.30
C ILE A 87 0.82 6.97 -2.68
N SER A 88 0.10 7.91 -3.28
CA SER A 88 -0.57 7.70 -4.55
C SER A 88 -0.22 8.81 -5.53
N PRO A 89 0.27 8.50 -6.75
CA PRO A 89 0.26 9.51 -7.79
C PRO A 89 -1.20 9.92 -8.12
N GLU A 90 -1.38 11.16 -8.56
CA GLU A 90 -2.65 11.61 -9.14
C GLU A 90 -2.78 11.12 -10.59
N TYR A 91 -3.81 10.33 -10.86
CA TYR A 91 -4.22 9.95 -12.22
C TYR A 91 -5.67 10.41 -12.45
N ASN A 92 -5.87 11.28 -13.45
CA ASN A 92 -7.19 11.83 -13.80
C ASN A 92 -7.96 12.37 -12.58
N HIS A 93 -7.31 13.20 -11.75
CA HIS A 93 -7.89 13.78 -10.53
C HIS A 93 -8.35 12.74 -9.49
N SER A 94 -7.74 11.56 -9.49
CA SER A 94 -8.02 10.49 -8.55
C SER A 94 -6.75 9.80 -8.08
N MET A 95 -6.90 8.94 -7.07
CA MET A 95 -5.82 8.04 -6.65
C MET A 95 -5.50 7.04 -7.76
N SER A 96 -4.32 6.45 -7.67
CA SER A 96 -3.87 5.43 -8.61
C SER A 96 -4.82 4.22 -8.60
N PRO A 97 -5.24 3.71 -9.78
CA PRO A 97 -6.07 2.51 -9.86
C PRO A 97 -5.44 1.28 -9.23
N ALA A 98 -4.10 1.18 -9.25
CA ALA A 98 -3.39 0.08 -8.62
C ALA A 98 -3.51 0.10 -7.09
N LEU A 99 -3.35 1.26 -6.45
CA LEU A 99 -3.60 1.39 -5.01
C LEU A 99 -5.05 1.10 -4.66
N ALA A 100 -6.00 1.67 -5.42
CA ALA A 100 -7.42 1.42 -5.21
C ALA A 100 -7.75 -0.07 -5.32
N ASN A 101 -7.23 -0.75 -6.35
CA ASN A 101 -7.42 -2.18 -6.53
C ASN A 101 -6.88 -3.00 -5.34
N LEU A 102 -5.64 -2.73 -4.93
CA LEU A 102 -5.01 -3.41 -3.80
C LEU A 102 -5.83 -3.24 -2.51
N LEU A 103 -6.23 -2.01 -2.19
CA LEU A 103 -6.99 -1.72 -0.97
C LEU A 103 -8.39 -2.35 -1.00
N ASN A 104 -9.04 -2.42 -2.17
CA ASN A 104 -10.37 -3.01 -2.33
C ASN A 104 -10.41 -4.51 -2.01
N HIS A 105 -9.27 -5.21 -1.94
CA HIS A 105 -9.26 -6.59 -1.46
C HIS A 105 -9.71 -6.71 -0.01
N PHE A 106 -9.51 -5.68 0.81
CA PHE A 106 -9.63 -5.76 2.26
C PHE A 106 -10.86 -4.98 2.76
N GLY A 107 -11.56 -5.55 3.76
CA GLY A 107 -12.68 -4.87 4.39
C GLY A 107 -12.24 -3.66 5.23
N SER A 108 -13.08 -2.62 5.29
CA SER A 108 -12.78 -1.39 6.06
C SER A 108 -12.53 -1.62 7.55
N SER A 109 -13.04 -2.71 8.11
CA SER A 109 -12.81 -3.11 9.50
C SER A 109 -11.33 -3.34 9.82
N LEU A 110 -10.51 -3.82 8.88
CA LEU A 110 -9.08 -4.04 9.07
C LEU A 110 -8.29 -2.73 9.27
N PHE A 111 -8.82 -1.63 8.72
CA PHE A 111 -8.24 -0.29 8.81
C PHE A 111 -8.85 0.55 9.94
N SER A 112 -9.96 0.10 10.54
CA SER A 112 -10.73 0.95 11.45
C SER A 112 -9.94 1.38 12.69
N TYR A 113 -10.17 2.61 13.14
CA TYR A 113 -9.58 3.20 14.35
C TYR A 113 -8.05 3.39 14.34
N LYS A 114 -7.43 3.37 13.15
CA LYS A 114 -5.99 3.58 12.99
C LYS A 114 -5.70 4.94 12.33
N PRO A 115 -4.72 5.71 12.80
CA PRO A 115 -4.29 6.94 12.16
C PRO A 115 -3.80 6.69 10.72
N SER A 116 -4.08 7.67 9.85
CA SER A 116 -3.77 7.59 8.42
C SER A 116 -3.25 8.90 7.85
N ALA A 117 -2.30 8.84 6.94
CA ALA A 117 -1.85 9.98 6.13
C ALA A 117 -1.97 9.67 4.63
N ILE A 118 -2.17 10.71 3.82
CA ILE A 118 -2.20 10.64 2.35
C ILE A 118 -1.09 11.54 1.81
N VAL A 119 -0.32 11.02 0.86
CA VAL A 119 0.72 11.74 0.12
C VAL A 119 0.39 11.58 -1.38
N ALA A 120 0.21 12.71 -2.07
CA ALA A 120 -0.15 12.77 -3.49
C ALA A 120 0.95 13.45 -4.33
#